data_AF-A0A1I0QHY5-F1
#
_entry.id   AF-A0A1I0QHY5-F1
#
_cell.length_a   1.000
_cell.length_b   1.000
_cell.length_c   1.000
_cell.angle_alpha   90.00
_cell.angle_beta   90.00
_cell.angle_gamma   90.00
#
_symmetry.space_group_name_H-M   'P 1'
#
loop_
_entity.id
_entity.type
_entity.pdbx_description
1 polymer ?
#
loop_
_entity_poly.entity_id
_entity_poly.type
_entity_poly.pdbx_seq_one_letter_code
_entity_poly.pdbx_strand_id
1 'polypeptide(L)'
;MFDEIMEKFEGSPSQQAVIRLLLERGFSVNDEGRVVSGGIEIPNTGIAREIGVDRRVVDSTTDVILEDHELRRIFQNISQVPSLMDLAPVLDLTVLTITPDDAEQEGIVATVTGTLATNGISIRQTISEDPEFTDEPKLYLITDQDLPGEVITELRDLEFVRKIELQ
;
A
#
# COMPACT_ATOMS: atom_id res chain seq x y z
N MET A 1 -10.40 -10.26 2.86
CA MET A 1 -9.19 -11.12 3.06
C MET A 1 -8.38 -10.64 4.26
N PHE A 2 -8.21 -9.33 4.41
CA PHE A 2 -7.47 -8.76 5.54
C PHE A 2 -8.13 -9.14 6.88
N ASP A 3 -9.45 -9.06 6.96
CA ASP A 3 -10.20 -9.49 8.15
C ASP A 3 -9.96 -10.96 8.52
N GLU A 4 -9.90 -11.85 7.54
CA GLU A 4 -9.63 -13.29 7.75
C GLU A 4 -8.21 -13.53 8.30
N ILE A 5 -7.22 -12.74 7.83
CA ILE A 5 -5.86 -12.76 8.40
C ILE A 5 -5.91 -12.28 9.85
N MET A 6 -6.60 -11.18 10.13
CA MET A 6 -6.66 -10.57 11.45
C MET A 6 -7.44 -11.41 12.47
N GLU A 7 -8.46 -12.15 12.02
CA GLU A 7 -9.25 -13.10 12.82
C GLU A 7 -8.35 -14.18 13.44
N LYS A 8 -7.36 -14.69 12.68
CA LYS A 8 -6.37 -15.67 13.18
C LYS A 8 -5.53 -15.14 14.34
N PHE A 9 -5.52 -13.83 14.60
CA PHE A 9 -4.81 -13.17 15.68
C PHE A 9 -5.72 -12.42 16.68
N GLU A 10 -7.04 -12.62 16.66
CA GLU A 10 -8.00 -11.91 17.53
C GLU A 10 -7.69 -11.99 19.03
N GLY A 11 -7.07 -13.08 19.47
CA GLY A 11 -6.66 -13.27 20.86
C GLY A 11 -5.47 -12.40 21.30
N SER A 12 -4.84 -11.65 20.39
CA SER A 12 -3.59 -10.93 20.66
C SER A 12 -3.47 -9.62 19.87
N PRO A 13 -3.88 -8.47 20.47
CA PRO A 13 -3.73 -7.16 19.85
C PRO A 13 -2.29 -6.82 19.46
N SER A 14 -1.31 -7.30 20.22
CA SER A 14 0.11 -7.08 19.92
C SER A 14 0.58 -7.85 18.69
N GLN A 15 0.06 -9.06 18.44
CA GLN A 15 0.38 -9.79 17.20
C GLN A 15 -0.33 -9.17 15.99
N GLN A 16 -1.58 -8.74 16.16
CA GLN A 16 -2.31 -7.97 15.15
C GLN A 16 -1.54 -6.70 14.73
N ALA A 17 -0.91 -5.98 15.67
CA ALA A 17 -0.06 -4.84 15.35
C ALA A 17 1.18 -5.23 14.53
N VAL A 18 1.79 -6.40 14.80
CA VAL A 18 2.90 -6.93 13.99
C VAL A 18 2.41 -7.22 12.57
N ILE A 19 1.29 -7.92 12.42
CA ILE A 19 0.72 -8.29 11.11
C ILE A 19 0.42 -7.05 10.26
N ARG A 20 -0.24 -6.04 10.85
CA ARG A 20 -0.49 -4.75 10.19
C ARG A 20 0.79 -4.14 9.66
N LEU A 21 1.82 -4.03 10.51
CA LEU A 21 3.11 -3.47 10.12
C LEU A 21 3.78 -4.28 8.99
N LEU A 22 3.77 -5.61 9.05
CA LEU A 22 4.37 -6.45 8.00
C LEU A 22 3.68 -6.22 6.65
N LEU A 23 2.35 -6.12 6.64
CA LEU A 23 1.55 -5.87 5.44
C LEU A 23 1.79 -4.44 4.90
N GLU A 24 1.72 -3.43 5.76
CA GLU A 24 1.96 -2.02 5.41
C GLU A 24 3.36 -1.78 4.82
N ARG A 25 4.38 -2.45 5.38
CA ARG A 25 5.78 -2.31 4.94
C ARG A 25 6.16 -3.30 3.85
N GLY A 26 5.28 -4.24 3.48
CA GLY A 26 5.57 -5.32 2.55
C GLY A 26 6.74 -6.20 2.99
N PHE A 27 6.90 -6.43 4.30
CA PHE A 27 7.92 -7.29 4.87
C PHE A 27 7.50 -8.75 4.80
N SER A 28 8.39 -9.59 4.30
CA SER A 28 8.16 -11.03 4.16
C SER A 28 8.67 -11.79 5.40
N VAL A 29 8.28 -13.05 5.55
CA VAL A 29 8.83 -13.98 6.56
C VAL A 29 9.49 -15.14 5.82
N ASN A 30 10.78 -15.39 6.06
CA ASN A 30 11.50 -16.47 5.40
C ASN A 30 11.22 -17.86 6.04
N ASP A 31 11.74 -18.93 5.46
CA ASP A 31 11.55 -20.31 5.98
C ASP A 31 12.14 -20.54 7.39
N GLU A 32 13.04 -19.65 7.85
CA GLU A 32 13.64 -19.68 9.18
C GLU A 32 12.85 -18.85 10.20
N GLY A 33 11.69 -18.29 9.82
CA GLY A 33 10.85 -17.48 10.70
C GLY A 33 11.38 -16.06 10.92
N ARG A 34 12.32 -15.60 10.10
CA ARG A 34 12.89 -14.25 10.16
C ARG A 34 12.11 -13.30 9.27
N VAL A 35 11.87 -12.09 9.75
CA VAL A 35 11.32 -11.01 8.94
C VAL A 35 12.38 -10.49 7.98
N VAL A 36 12.05 -10.34 6.70
CA VAL A 36 12.97 -9.93 5.64
C VAL A 36 12.35 -8.87 4.73
N SER A 37 13.21 -8.09 4.09
CA SER A 37 12.87 -7.31 2.89
C SER A 37 13.76 -7.82 1.75
N GLY A 38 13.18 -8.61 0.84
CA GLY A 38 13.95 -9.39 -0.12
C GLY A 38 14.91 -10.35 0.60
N GLY A 39 16.21 -10.26 0.31
CA GLY A 39 17.24 -11.08 0.97
C GLY A 39 17.81 -10.50 2.26
N ILE A 40 17.31 -9.36 2.75
CA ILE A 40 17.86 -8.65 3.90
C ILE A 40 17.02 -8.96 5.13
N GLU A 41 17.64 -9.52 6.16
CA GLU A 41 16.99 -9.76 7.45
C GLU A 41 16.77 -8.47 8.23
N ILE A 42 15.56 -8.30 8.77
CA ILE A 42 15.17 -7.19 9.61
C ILE A 42 15.13 -7.68 11.07
N PRO A 43 15.95 -7.12 11.98
CA PRO A 43 15.94 -7.56 13.37
C PRO A 43 14.58 -7.32 14.04
N ASN A 44 14.02 -8.35 14.70
CA ASN A 44 12.77 -8.27 15.47
C ASN A 44 12.77 -7.12 16.49
N THR A 45 13.93 -6.74 17.02
CA THR A 45 14.07 -5.58 17.94
C THR A 45 13.75 -4.24 17.28
N GLY A 46 14.03 -4.07 15.99
CA GLY A 46 13.69 -2.86 15.24
C GLY A 46 12.19 -2.78 14.98
N ILE A 47 11.61 -3.89 14.52
CA ILE A 47 10.17 -4.03 14.29
C ILE A 47 9.39 -3.77 15.57
N ALA A 48 9.78 -4.43 16.67
CA ALA A 48 9.09 -4.31 17.95
C ALA A 48 9.13 -2.88 18.50
N ARG A 49 10.24 -2.15 18.28
CA ARG A 49 10.38 -0.76 18.71
C ARG A 49 9.44 0.17 17.94
N GLU A 50 9.27 -0.02 16.64
CA GLU A 50 8.42 0.80 15.79
C GLU A 50 6.95 0.81 16.28
N ILE A 51 6.43 -0.36 16.65
CA ILE A 51 5.04 -0.54 17.09
C ILE A 51 4.87 -0.65 18.60
N GLY A 52 5.95 -0.46 19.38
CA GLY A 52 5.89 -0.43 20.84
C GLY A 52 5.55 -1.76 21.53
N VAL A 53 5.96 -2.89 20.96
CA VAL A 53 5.74 -4.25 21.52
C VAL A 53 7.05 -4.89 22.01
N ASP A 54 6.98 -6.03 22.71
CA ASP A 54 8.16 -6.84 23.03
C ASP A 54 8.63 -7.61 21.78
N ARG A 55 9.95 -7.71 21.56
CA ARG A 55 10.52 -8.45 20.41
C ARG A 55 10.09 -9.91 20.32
N ARG A 56 9.71 -10.52 21.46
CA ARG A 56 9.19 -11.90 21.51
C ARG A 56 7.81 -12.01 20.89
N VAL A 57 7.03 -10.93 20.85
CA VAL A 57 5.75 -10.91 20.13
C VAL A 57 5.98 -11.04 18.64
N VAL A 58 7.00 -10.34 18.10
CA VAL A 58 7.36 -10.47 16.68
C VAL A 58 7.76 -11.92 16.36
N ASP A 59 8.59 -12.52 17.21
CA ASP A 59 9.04 -13.91 17.11
C ASP A 59 7.86 -14.90 17.11
N SER A 60 6.95 -14.78 18.10
CA SER A 60 5.79 -15.66 18.17
C SER A 60 4.79 -15.42 17.04
N THR A 61 4.71 -14.22 16.48
CA THR A 61 3.89 -13.95 15.29
C THR A 61 4.44 -14.65 14.06
N THR A 62 5.76 -14.62 13.84
CA THR A 62 6.36 -15.30 12.68
C THR A 62 6.24 -16.82 12.79
N ASP A 63 6.30 -17.39 13.99
CA ASP A 63 6.00 -18.81 14.22
C ASP A 63 4.56 -19.16 13.77
N VAL A 64 3.56 -18.39 14.21
CA VAL A 64 2.16 -18.59 13.81
C VAL A 64 1.97 -18.45 12.29
N ILE A 65 2.64 -17.48 11.66
CA ILE A 65 2.63 -17.32 10.19
C ILE A 65 3.13 -18.58 9.50
N LEU A 66 4.18 -19.22 10.00
CA LEU A 66 4.78 -20.39 9.36
C LEU A 66 3.99 -21.68 9.59
N GLU A 67 3.29 -21.79 10.72
CA GLU A 67 2.44 -22.94 11.06
C GLU A 67 1.14 -22.96 10.24
N ASP A 68 0.62 -21.80 9.84
CA ASP A 68 -0.57 -21.68 9.00
C ASP A 68 -0.20 -21.62 7.50
N HIS A 69 -0.71 -22.58 6.72
CA HIS A 69 -0.37 -22.71 5.30
C HIS A 69 -0.82 -21.50 4.45
N GLU A 70 -1.92 -20.86 4.81
CA GLU A 70 -2.45 -19.69 4.10
C GLU A 70 -1.62 -18.44 4.43
N LEU A 71 -1.35 -18.21 5.72
CA LEU A 71 -0.49 -17.10 6.15
C LEU A 71 0.91 -17.24 5.57
N ARG A 72 1.51 -18.43 5.65
CA ARG A 72 2.83 -18.70 5.08
C ARG A 72 2.88 -18.32 3.61
N ARG A 73 1.86 -18.71 2.82
CA ARG A 73 1.81 -18.36 1.39
C ARG A 73 1.78 -16.85 1.17
N ILE A 74 1.04 -16.10 1.98
CA ILE A 74 0.95 -14.65 1.86
C ILE A 74 2.28 -14.00 2.26
N PHE A 75 2.75 -14.26 3.47
CA PHE A 75 3.92 -13.59 4.04
C PHE A 75 5.25 -14.06 3.44
N GLN A 76 5.32 -15.19 2.73
CA GLN A 76 6.50 -15.55 1.95
C GLN A 76 6.57 -14.85 0.59
N ASN A 77 5.46 -14.30 0.09
CA ASN A 77 5.38 -13.71 -1.26
C ASN A 77 5.10 -12.21 -1.27
N ILE A 78 4.82 -11.60 -0.11
CA ILE A 78 4.63 -10.16 -0.02
C ILE A 78 5.95 -9.42 -0.26
N SER A 79 5.87 -8.30 -0.98
CA SER A 79 6.99 -7.38 -1.22
C SER A 79 6.47 -5.97 -1.43
N GLN A 80 7.28 -4.97 -1.10
CA GLN A 80 6.92 -3.56 -1.31
C GLN A 80 7.45 -3.03 -2.66
N VAL A 81 6.66 -2.18 -3.31
CA VAL A 81 7.07 -1.41 -4.49
C VAL A 81 7.53 -0.02 -4.02
N PRO A 82 8.71 0.48 -4.46
CA PRO A 82 9.12 1.84 -4.15
C PRO A 82 8.11 2.88 -4.65
N SER A 83 7.74 3.84 -3.79
CA SER A 83 6.84 4.94 -4.15
C SER A 83 7.65 6.10 -4.74
N LEU A 84 7.30 6.54 -5.96
CA LEU A 84 7.83 7.76 -6.56
C LEU A 84 7.21 9.02 -5.96
N MET A 85 6.11 8.91 -5.20
CA MET A 85 5.48 10.06 -4.54
C MET A 85 6.46 10.72 -3.56
N ASP A 86 7.13 9.93 -2.73
CA ASP A 86 8.11 10.42 -1.76
C ASP A 86 9.34 11.05 -2.44
N LEU A 87 9.55 10.72 -3.71
CA LEU A 87 10.65 11.22 -4.53
C LEU A 87 10.23 12.40 -5.42
N ALA A 88 8.94 12.72 -5.50
CA ALA A 88 8.44 13.74 -6.42
C ALA A 88 9.09 15.13 -6.21
N PRO A 89 9.25 15.64 -4.97
CA PRO A 89 9.86 16.95 -4.75
C PRO A 89 11.33 17.05 -5.15
N VAL A 90 12.04 15.92 -5.28
CA VAL A 90 13.47 15.88 -5.61
C VAL A 90 13.74 15.43 -7.05
N LEU A 91 12.72 14.90 -7.74
CA LEU A 91 12.82 14.40 -9.11
C LEU A 91 11.98 15.21 -10.10
N ASP A 92 11.48 16.38 -9.69
CA ASP A 92 10.59 17.25 -10.48
C ASP A 92 9.40 16.46 -11.07
N LEU A 93 8.75 15.64 -10.24
CA LEU A 93 7.55 14.89 -10.63
C LEU A 93 6.31 15.57 -10.07
N THR A 94 5.20 15.42 -10.78
CA THR A 94 3.88 15.85 -10.31
C THR A 94 3.14 14.66 -9.73
N VAL A 95 2.56 14.81 -8.55
CA VAL A 95 1.70 13.79 -7.94
C VAL A 95 0.24 14.22 -8.02
N LEU A 96 -0.56 13.46 -8.75
CA LEU A 96 -2.00 13.55 -8.78
C LEU A 96 -2.60 12.52 -7.83
N THR A 97 -3.37 12.98 -6.85
CA THR A 97 -4.13 12.12 -5.96
C THR A 97 -5.62 12.24 -6.26
N ILE A 98 -6.27 11.11 -6.51
CA ILE A 98 -7.73 11.00 -6.67
C ILE A 98 -8.28 10.28 -5.44
N THR A 99 -9.21 10.92 -4.74
CA THR A 99 -10.04 10.27 -3.74
C THR A 99 -11.40 9.98 -4.35
N PRO A 100 -11.76 8.72 -4.57
CA PRO A 100 -13.08 8.37 -5.07
C PRO A 100 -14.16 8.48 -3.97
N ASP A 101 -15.42 8.60 -4.37
CA ASP A 101 -16.55 8.50 -3.45
C ASP A 101 -16.77 7.08 -2.95
N ASP A 102 -16.57 6.11 -3.85
CA ASP A 102 -16.58 4.68 -3.63
C ASP A 102 -15.38 4.07 -4.36
N ALA A 103 -14.44 3.47 -3.62
CA ALA A 103 -13.23 2.89 -4.17
C ALA A 103 -13.42 1.48 -4.74
N GLU A 104 -14.53 0.81 -4.43
CA GLU A 104 -14.89 -0.47 -5.02
C GLU A 104 -15.51 -0.31 -6.42
N GLN A 105 -15.84 0.93 -6.82
CA GLN A 105 -16.43 1.19 -8.11
C GLN A 105 -15.50 0.75 -9.26
N GLU A 106 -16.07 -0.02 -10.19
CA GLU A 106 -15.34 -0.50 -11.36
C GLU A 106 -14.93 0.66 -12.29
N GLY A 107 -13.74 0.53 -12.89
CA GLY A 107 -13.29 1.43 -13.96
C GLY A 107 -12.62 2.72 -13.52
N ILE A 108 -12.44 2.98 -12.21
CA ILE A 108 -11.72 4.17 -11.70
C ILE A 108 -10.34 4.31 -12.35
N VAL A 109 -9.49 3.29 -12.20
CA VAL A 109 -8.11 3.32 -12.73
C VAL A 109 -8.11 3.46 -14.25
N ALA A 110 -8.96 2.72 -14.96
CA ALA A 110 -9.03 2.75 -16.42
C ALA A 110 -9.47 4.13 -16.93
N THR A 111 -10.45 4.75 -16.29
CA THR A 111 -10.99 6.05 -16.69
C THR A 111 -9.96 7.15 -16.45
N VAL A 112 -9.38 7.22 -15.25
CA VAL A 112 -8.39 8.25 -14.90
C VAL A 112 -7.14 8.14 -15.79
N THR A 113 -6.60 6.93 -15.96
CA THR A 113 -5.42 6.73 -16.82
C THR A 113 -5.74 6.96 -18.30
N GLY A 114 -6.96 6.63 -18.76
CA GLY A 114 -7.46 6.91 -20.10
C GLY A 114 -7.59 8.41 -20.40
N THR A 115 -8.07 9.21 -19.44
CA THR A 115 -8.13 10.67 -19.54
C THR A 115 -6.73 11.28 -19.69
N LEU A 116 -5.76 10.84 -18.87
CA LEU A 116 -4.38 11.29 -19.01
C LEU A 116 -3.79 10.89 -20.37
N ALA A 117 -3.99 9.64 -20.80
CA ALA A 117 -3.48 9.13 -22.07
C ALA A 117 -4.07 9.89 -23.29
N THR A 118 -5.36 10.21 -23.26
CA THR A 118 -6.05 10.96 -24.33
C THR A 118 -5.50 12.37 -24.47
N ASN A 119 -5.08 12.97 -23.35
CA ASN A 119 -4.43 14.27 -23.30
C ASN A 119 -2.90 14.20 -23.51
N GLY A 120 -2.36 13.03 -23.89
CA GLY A 120 -0.94 12.85 -24.20
C GLY A 120 -0.02 12.91 -22.97
N ILE A 121 -0.54 12.61 -21.78
CA ILE A 121 0.21 12.68 -20.52
C ILE A 121 0.76 11.30 -20.18
N SER A 122 2.09 11.21 -20.05
CA SER A 122 2.76 9.98 -19.65
C SER A 122 2.65 9.76 -18.14
N ILE A 123 2.39 8.53 -17.73
CA ILE A 123 2.34 8.14 -16.33
C ILE A 123 3.60 7.32 -16.01
N ARG A 124 4.36 7.77 -15.02
CA ARG A 124 5.56 7.07 -14.54
C ARG A 124 5.23 5.97 -13.54
N GLN A 125 4.22 6.22 -12.71
CA GLN A 125 3.75 5.25 -11.73
C GLN A 125 2.27 5.50 -11.42
N THR A 126 1.55 4.42 -11.20
CA THR A 126 0.18 4.42 -10.69
C THR A 126 0.12 3.48 -9.49
N ILE A 127 -0.43 3.95 -8.38
CA ILE A 127 -0.64 3.16 -7.16
C ILE A 127 -2.09 3.33 -6.76
N SER A 128 -2.85 2.23 -6.73
CA SER A 128 -4.16 2.20 -6.09
C SER A 128 -3.97 1.64 -4.70
N GLU A 129 -4.43 2.36 -3.68
CA GLU A 129 -4.59 1.79 -2.36
C GLU A 129 -5.73 0.77 -2.39
N ASP A 130 -5.60 -0.23 -1.53
CA ASP A 130 -6.57 -1.29 -1.37
C ASP A 130 -7.52 -0.92 -0.21
N PRO A 131 -8.84 -0.85 -0.44
CA PRO A 131 -9.83 -0.50 0.58
C PRO A 131 -9.83 -1.44 1.79
N GLU A 132 -9.27 -2.64 1.69
CA GLU A 132 -9.15 -3.56 2.83
C GLU A 132 -8.14 -3.07 3.89
N PHE A 133 -7.26 -2.12 3.54
CA PHE A 133 -6.19 -1.64 4.42
C PHE A 133 -6.36 -0.20 4.88
N THR A 134 -7.30 0.54 4.31
CA THR A 134 -7.54 1.95 4.62
C THR A 134 -9.00 2.30 4.40
N ASP A 135 -9.57 3.10 5.31
CA ASP A 135 -10.96 3.58 5.21
C ASP A 135 -11.11 4.71 4.17
N GLU A 136 -10.00 5.32 3.75
CA GLU A 136 -9.98 6.38 2.74
C GLU A 136 -8.97 6.06 1.62
N PRO A 137 -9.20 4.98 0.85
CA PRO A 137 -8.32 4.56 -0.23
C PRO A 137 -8.23 5.60 -1.34
N LYS A 138 -7.02 5.81 -1.84
CA LYS A 138 -6.69 6.77 -2.88
C LYS A 138 -6.04 6.11 -4.09
N LEU A 139 -6.22 6.76 -5.23
CA LEU A 139 -5.48 6.47 -6.44
C LEU A 139 -4.43 7.58 -6.65
N TYR A 140 -3.17 7.18 -6.70
CA TYR A 140 -2.05 8.07 -6.99
C TYR A 140 -1.54 7.86 -8.40
N LEU A 141 -1.31 8.95 -9.12
CA LEU A 141 -0.67 8.98 -10.43
C LEU A 141 0.50 9.94 -10.39
N ILE A 142 1.66 9.46 -10.83
CA ILE A 142 2.90 10.24 -10.84
C ILE A 142 3.28 10.49 -12.31
N THR A 143 3.46 11.76 -12.68
CA THR A 143 3.83 12.20 -14.03
C THR A 143 5.15 12.97 -14.00
N ASP A 144 5.81 13.10 -15.16
CA ASP A 144 7.03 13.90 -15.35
C ASP A 144 6.77 15.34 -15.81
N GLN A 145 5.49 15.74 -15.84
CA GLN A 145 5.04 17.03 -16.29
C GLN A 145 3.80 17.46 -15.49
N ASP A 146 3.64 18.78 -15.35
CA ASP A 146 2.46 19.38 -14.75
C ASP A 146 1.19 19.05 -15.54
N LEU A 147 0.07 18.90 -14.82
CA LEU A 147 -1.22 18.64 -15.43
C LEU A 147 -1.87 19.95 -15.93
N PRO A 148 -2.28 20.03 -17.20
CA PRO A 148 -3.05 21.17 -17.69
C PRO A 148 -4.36 21.37 -16.92
N GLY A 149 -4.77 22.62 -16.72
CA GLY A 149 -5.99 22.95 -15.97
C GLY A 149 -7.27 22.32 -16.55
N GLU A 150 -7.32 22.14 -17.87
CA GLU A 150 -8.43 21.45 -18.55
C GLU A 150 -8.51 19.98 -18.17
N VAL A 151 -7.36 19.29 -18.05
CA VAL A 151 -7.30 17.88 -17.64
C VAL A 151 -7.71 17.72 -16.18
N ILE A 152 -7.27 18.63 -15.31
CA ILE A 152 -7.68 18.62 -13.89
C ILE A 152 -9.19 18.80 -13.77
N THR A 153 -9.77 19.67 -14.60
CA THR A 153 -11.22 19.91 -14.62
C THR A 153 -11.96 18.67 -15.13
N GLU A 154 -11.51 18.07 -16.22
CA GLU A 154 -12.07 16.84 -16.78
C GLU A 154 -12.07 15.70 -15.76
N LEU A 155 -10.95 15.50 -15.04
CA LEU A 155 -10.84 14.51 -13.98
C LEU A 155 -11.77 14.80 -12.80
N ARG A 156 -11.92 16.07 -12.42
CA ARG A 156 -12.78 16.47 -11.31
C ARG A 156 -14.26 16.28 -11.61
N ASP A 157 -14.64 16.38 -12.87
CA ASP A 157 -16.02 16.21 -13.34
C ASP A 157 -16.44 14.74 -13.48
N LEU A 158 -15.50 13.79 -13.30
CA LEU A 158 -15.82 12.36 -13.24
C LEU A 158 -16.71 12.07 -12.02
N GLU A 159 -17.82 11.36 -12.24
CA GLU A 159 -18.87 11.16 -11.21
C GLU A 159 -18.37 10.51 -9.92
N PHE A 160 -17.34 9.66 -10.01
CA PHE A 160 -16.78 8.96 -8.86
C PHE A 160 -15.75 9.78 -8.08
N VAL A 161 -15.36 10.97 -8.55
CA VAL A 161 -14.28 11.74 -7.92
C VAL A 161 -14.83 12.66 -6.84
N ARG A 162 -14.54 12.32 -5.57
CA ARG A 162 -14.82 13.17 -4.42
C ARG A 162 -13.85 14.34 -4.32
N LYS A 163 -12.55 14.06 -4.51
CA LYS A 163 -11.48 15.05 -4.28
C LYS A 163 -10.29 14.78 -5.20
N ILE A 164 -9.64 15.87 -5.62
CA ILE A 164 -8.36 15.87 -6.31
C ILE A 164 -7.35 16.70 -5.52
N GLU A 165 -6.11 16.20 -5.41
CA GLU A 165 -4.98 16.92 -4.83
C GLU A 165 -3.77 16.84 -5.78
N LEU A 166 -3.01 17.94 -5.86
CA LEU A 166 -1.79 18.05 -6.65
C LEU A 166 -0.62 18.44 -5.73
N GLN A 167 0.50 17.75 -5.89
CA GLN A 167 1.76 18.03 -5.18
C GLN A 167 2.90 18.14 -6.17
#